data_AF-G7JKC9-F1
#
_entry.id   AF-G7JKC9-F1
#
_cell.length_a   1.000
_cell.length_b   1.000
_cell.length_c   1.000
_cell.angle_alpha   90.00
_cell.angle_beta   90.00
_cell.angle_gamma   90.00
#
_symmetry.space_group_name_H-M   'P 1'
#
loop_
_entity.id
_entity.type
_entity.pdbx_description
1 polymer ?
#
loop_
_entity_poly.entity_id
_entity_poly.type
_entity_poly.pdbx_seq_one_letter_code
_entity_poly.pdbx_strand_id
1 'polypeptide(L)'
;MFVGGLGSPAVTAGRCASPQDIVAAITRSPRFVRVSLDKHIIPAFELVRSFCPSDKKAIHSIIACPTSISDPRMKPNVKFLLDFGLTASSIYRLLTSRPSIICTSDLKKALEEIKELGFQPSKYNFCVALLAKRAVTKSQWDAKFDVLKSWGCSEDDIFNAFRKQPNFMLRIEKRLIPRASVIKYLLSKGLMKKGSSLCTPFHATDEDFQRRYVKRFEEETSKLLKLNQGDC
;
A
#
# COMPACT_ATOMS: atom_id res chain seq x y z
N MET A 1 33.97 -27.96 -19.70
CA MET A 1 34.73 -27.55 -18.51
C MET A 1 34.42 -26.09 -18.22
N PHE A 2 33.63 -25.82 -17.19
CA PHE A 2 33.60 -24.51 -16.52
C PHE A 2 33.77 -24.83 -15.04
N VAL A 3 34.97 -24.55 -14.54
CA VAL A 3 35.33 -24.66 -13.14
C VAL A 3 35.13 -23.26 -12.57
N GLY A 4 34.22 -23.11 -11.62
CA GLY A 4 33.95 -21.85 -10.93
C GLY A 4 33.40 -22.15 -9.55
N GLY A 5 34.29 -22.11 -8.56
CA GLY A 5 34.05 -22.53 -7.19
C GLY A 5 32.83 -21.86 -6.56
N LEU A 6 31.98 -22.71 -5.97
CA LEU A 6 30.93 -22.30 -5.04
C LEU A 6 31.60 -21.77 -3.77
N GLY A 7 31.79 -20.45 -3.70
CA GLY A 7 31.93 -19.78 -2.42
C GLY A 7 30.66 -20.00 -1.61
N SER A 8 30.80 -20.45 -0.36
CA SER A 8 29.69 -20.69 0.56
C SER A 8 28.72 -19.48 0.58
N PRO A 9 27.39 -19.68 0.48
CA PRO A 9 26.39 -18.60 0.44
C PRO A 9 26.57 -17.58 1.59
N ALA A 10 26.99 -18.06 2.76
CA ALA A 10 27.23 -17.27 3.96
C ALA A 10 28.30 -16.17 3.78
N VAL A 11 29.30 -16.37 2.91
CA VAL A 11 30.39 -15.40 2.69
C VAL A 11 29.95 -14.21 1.80
N THR A 12 28.86 -14.37 1.04
CA THR A 12 28.37 -13.31 0.14
C THR A 12 27.34 -12.38 0.80
N ALA A 13 26.62 -12.84 1.82
CA ALA A 13 25.67 -12.00 2.56
C ALA A 13 26.35 -10.91 3.41
N GLY A 14 27.55 -11.19 3.95
CA GLY A 14 28.32 -10.26 4.77
C GLY A 14 28.95 -9.08 4.03
N ARG A 15 28.95 -9.06 2.68
CA ARG A 15 29.60 -8.01 1.88
C ARG A 15 28.68 -6.89 1.42
N CYS A 16 27.36 -7.01 1.60
CA CYS A 16 26.40 -6.06 1.05
C CYS A 16 26.02 -4.93 2.02
N ALA A 17 25.98 -5.18 3.32
CA ALA A 17 25.61 -4.19 4.34
C ALA A 17 26.85 -3.52 4.95
N SER A 18 26.86 -2.19 5.01
CA SER A 18 27.92 -1.44 5.70
C SER A 18 27.79 -1.56 7.22
N PRO A 19 28.87 -1.32 8.00
CA PRO A 19 28.77 -1.20 9.45
C PRO A 19 27.71 -0.19 9.91
N GLN A 20 27.53 0.91 9.15
CA GLN A 20 26.51 1.92 9.41
C GLN A 20 25.09 1.37 9.23
N ASP A 21 24.86 0.50 8.24
CA ASP A 21 23.58 -0.17 8.03
C ASP A 21 23.21 -1.07 9.20
N ILE A 22 24.19 -1.79 9.73
CA ILE A 22 24.03 -2.65 10.91
C ILE A 22 23.68 -1.80 12.13
N VAL A 23 24.43 -0.72 12.38
CA VAL A 23 24.14 0.22 13.48
C VAL A 23 22.74 0.83 13.34
N ALA A 24 22.33 1.21 12.14
CA ALA A 24 21.00 1.76 11.87
C ALA A 24 19.88 0.75 12.18
N ALA A 25 20.04 -0.52 11.79
CA ALA A 25 19.08 -1.57 12.10
C ALA A 25 18.98 -1.84 13.61
N ILE A 26 20.12 -1.90 14.32
CA ILE A 26 20.17 -2.10 15.77
C ILE A 26 19.54 -0.92 16.50
N THR A 27 19.87 0.31 16.09
CA THR A 27 19.34 1.54 16.71
C THR A 27 17.83 1.61 16.57
N ARG A 28 17.30 1.27 15.39
CA ARG A 28 15.85 1.18 15.14
C ARG A 28 15.19 0.10 15.98
N SER A 29 15.86 -1.03 16.20
CA SER A 29 15.27 -2.19 16.84
C SER A 29 16.33 -3.00 17.58
N PRO A 30 16.62 -2.68 18.85
CA PRO A 30 17.63 -3.41 19.63
C PRO A 30 17.30 -4.90 19.81
N ARG A 31 16.03 -5.29 19.69
CA ARG A 31 15.62 -6.71 19.72
C ARG A 31 16.10 -7.50 18.50
N PHE A 32 16.50 -6.82 17.43
CA PHE A 32 17.00 -7.43 16.20
C PHE A 32 18.29 -8.22 16.43
N VAL A 33 19.12 -7.84 17.41
CA VAL A 33 20.33 -8.60 17.77
C VAL A 33 20.07 -9.74 18.76
N ARG A 34 18.83 -9.89 19.26
CA ARG A 34 18.47 -11.04 20.11
C ARG A 34 18.32 -12.34 19.31
N VAL A 35 18.18 -12.24 17.99
CA VAL A 35 18.09 -13.41 17.10
C VAL A 35 19.46 -13.72 16.51
N SER A 36 19.76 -15.00 16.30
CA SER A 36 21.05 -15.44 15.77
C SER A 36 21.29 -14.89 14.35
N LEU A 37 22.47 -14.30 14.14
CA LEU A 37 22.92 -13.75 12.85
C LEU A 37 22.79 -14.80 11.74
N ASP A 38 23.43 -15.95 11.92
CA ASP A 38 23.49 -17.01 10.92
C ASP A 38 22.16 -17.73 10.73
N LYS A 39 21.39 -17.90 11.81
CA LYS A 39 20.15 -18.69 11.77
C LYS A 39 18.93 -17.87 11.34
N HIS A 40 18.93 -16.55 11.52
CA HIS A 40 17.75 -15.72 11.30
C HIS A 40 18.02 -14.50 10.43
N ILE A 41 19.06 -13.73 10.72
CA ILE A 41 19.30 -12.45 10.02
C ILE A 41 19.75 -12.68 8.58
N ILE A 42 20.73 -13.57 8.34
CA ILE A 42 21.21 -13.89 7.00
C ILE A 42 20.10 -14.50 6.12
N PRO A 43 19.36 -15.54 6.56
CA PRO A 43 18.26 -16.10 5.78
C PRO A 43 17.14 -15.09 5.49
N ALA A 44 16.85 -14.18 6.44
CA ALA A 44 15.86 -13.13 6.23
C ALA A 44 16.35 -12.09 5.19
N PHE A 45 17.64 -11.74 5.23
CA PHE A 45 18.26 -10.88 4.22
C PHE A 45 18.17 -11.50 2.84
N GLU A 46 18.58 -12.76 2.68
CA GLU A 46 18.53 -13.50 1.41
C GLU A 46 17.11 -13.58 0.87
N LEU A 47 16.13 -13.85 1.74
CA LEU A 47 14.72 -13.86 1.36
C LEU A 47 14.29 -12.49 0.82
N VAL A 48 14.52 -11.40 1.55
CA VAL A 48 14.14 -10.05 1.10
C VAL A 48 14.87 -9.66 -0.19
N ARG A 49 16.15 -9.98 -0.29
CA ARG A 49 17.00 -9.74 -1.46
C ARG A 49 16.42 -10.40 -2.71
N SER A 50 15.90 -11.62 -2.61
CA SER A 50 15.32 -12.35 -3.75
C SER A 50 14.13 -11.65 -4.43
N PHE A 51 13.47 -10.70 -3.74
CA PHE A 51 12.36 -9.90 -4.30
C PHE A 51 12.77 -8.47 -4.64
N CYS A 52 13.93 -8.01 -4.20
CA CYS A 52 14.36 -6.62 -4.36
C CYS A 52 15.12 -6.43 -5.68
N PRO A 53 14.96 -5.27 -6.35
CA PRO A 53 15.70 -4.98 -7.57
C PRO A 53 17.19 -4.69 -7.33
N SER A 54 17.61 -4.47 -6.08
CA SER A 54 19.00 -4.29 -5.70
C SER A 54 19.24 -4.54 -4.21
N ASP A 55 20.49 -4.82 -3.86
CA ASP A 55 20.92 -5.00 -2.47
C ASP A 55 20.64 -3.76 -1.62
N LYS A 56 20.86 -2.56 -2.18
CA LYS A 56 20.56 -1.29 -1.52
C LYS A 56 19.09 -1.19 -1.11
N LYS A 57 18.16 -1.69 -1.95
CA LYS A 57 16.72 -1.72 -1.62
C LYS A 57 16.38 -2.79 -0.58
N ALA A 58 17.06 -3.94 -0.62
CA ALA A 58 16.90 -4.98 0.39
C ALA A 58 17.35 -4.48 1.77
N ILE A 59 18.55 -3.89 1.84
CA ILE A 59 19.11 -3.28 3.06
C ILE A 59 18.18 -2.20 3.62
N HIS A 60 17.70 -1.29 2.77
CA HIS A 60 16.77 -0.25 3.19
C HIS A 60 15.50 -0.83 3.83
N SER A 61 14.93 -1.88 3.25
CA SER A 61 13.74 -2.55 3.79
C SER A 61 14.00 -3.19 5.16
N ILE A 62 15.17 -3.80 5.32
CA ILE A 62 15.60 -4.45 6.55
C ILE A 62 15.80 -3.43 7.66
N ILE A 63 16.53 -2.34 7.39
CA ILE A 63 16.70 -1.24 8.34
C ILE A 63 15.35 -0.60 8.68
N ALA A 64 14.41 -0.54 7.74
CA ALA A 64 13.09 0.02 7.97
C ALA A 64 12.26 -0.79 8.97
N CYS A 65 12.34 -2.12 8.94
CA CYS A 65 11.52 -3.00 9.78
C CYS A 65 12.28 -4.28 10.22
N PRO A 66 13.35 -4.16 11.03
CA PRO A 66 14.23 -5.30 11.32
C PRO A 66 13.51 -6.47 12.04
N THR A 67 12.61 -6.15 12.97
CA THR A 67 11.86 -7.13 13.76
C THR A 67 10.83 -7.91 12.94
N SER A 68 10.17 -7.26 11.97
CA SER A 68 9.21 -7.96 11.11
C SER A 68 9.93 -8.92 10.16
N ILE A 69 11.06 -8.48 9.61
CA ILE A 69 11.81 -9.29 8.62
C ILE A 69 12.46 -10.51 9.26
N SER A 70 12.89 -10.40 10.52
CA SER A 70 13.41 -11.54 11.30
C SER A 70 12.33 -12.43 11.92
N ASP A 71 11.04 -12.16 11.69
CA ASP A 71 9.95 -12.96 12.24
C ASP A 71 9.94 -14.37 11.62
N PRO A 72 9.85 -15.45 12.43
CA PRO A 72 9.85 -16.82 11.92
C PRO A 72 8.69 -17.13 10.97
N ARG A 73 7.59 -16.36 11.03
CA ARG A 73 6.44 -16.49 10.13
C ARG A 73 6.69 -15.90 8.75
N MET A 74 7.71 -15.05 8.58
CA MET A 74 7.98 -14.35 7.33
C MET A 74 8.16 -15.33 6.17
N LYS A 75 9.10 -16.28 6.29
CA LYS A 75 9.40 -17.25 5.23
C LYS A 75 8.20 -18.13 4.83
N PRO A 76 7.50 -18.81 5.76
CA PRO A 76 6.32 -19.60 5.40
C PRO A 76 5.19 -18.74 4.82
N ASN A 77 4.98 -17.53 5.34
CA ASN A 77 3.92 -16.65 4.83
C ASN A 77 4.26 -16.06 3.45
N VAL A 78 5.53 -15.77 3.15
CA VAL A 78 5.96 -15.40 1.78
C VAL A 78 5.68 -16.55 0.80
N LYS A 79 6.03 -17.79 1.18
CA LYS A 79 5.70 -18.96 0.36
C LYS A 79 4.18 -19.08 0.16
N PHE A 80 3.41 -18.96 1.22
CA PHE A 80 1.96 -18.99 1.14
C PHE A 80 1.39 -17.90 0.23
N LEU A 81 1.93 -16.67 0.26
CA LEU A 81 1.49 -15.59 -0.62
C LEU A 81 1.74 -15.91 -2.11
N LEU A 82 2.90 -16.51 -2.43
CA LEU A 82 3.19 -17.00 -3.78
C LEU A 82 2.21 -18.09 -4.19
N ASP A 83 1.99 -19.09 -3.32
CA ASP A 83 1.08 -20.21 -3.57
C ASP A 83 -0.39 -19.72 -3.70
N PHE A 84 -0.76 -18.63 -3.02
CA PHE A 84 -2.05 -17.96 -3.15
C PHE A 84 -2.20 -17.17 -4.47
N GLY A 85 -1.09 -16.90 -5.17
CA GLY A 85 -1.08 -16.28 -6.49
C GLY A 85 -0.61 -14.82 -6.51
N LEU A 86 -0.02 -14.29 -5.43
CA LEU A 86 0.61 -12.97 -5.47
C LEU A 86 1.90 -13.00 -6.29
N THR A 87 2.16 -11.92 -7.03
CA THR A 87 3.40 -11.77 -7.79
C THR A 87 4.58 -11.40 -6.90
N ALA A 88 5.81 -11.66 -7.36
CA ALA A 88 7.04 -11.19 -6.71
C ALA A 88 7.03 -9.67 -6.48
N SER A 89 6.47 -8.89 -7.41
CA SER A 89 6.35 -7.43 -7.28
C SER A 89 5.41 -7.00 -6.14
N SER A 90 4.31 -7.75 -5.92
CA SER A 90 3.38 -7.53 -4.81
C SER A 90 4.04 -7.84 -3.47
N ILE A 91 4.82 -8.93 -3.41
CA ILE A 91 5.57 -9.32 -2.21
C ILE A 91 6.65 -8.27 -1.90
N TYR A 92 7.42 -7.84 -2.92
CA TYR A 92 8.38 -6.74 -2.78
C TYR A 92 7.73 -5.47 -2.20
N ARG A 93 6.54 -5.10 -2.68
CA ARG A 93 5.81 -3.94 -2.16
C ARG A 93 5.37 -4.13 -0.71
N LEU A 94 4.92 -5.32 -0.31
CA LEU A 94 4.58 -5.60 1.09
C LEU A 94 5.82 -5.52 1.99
N LEU A 95 6.94 -6.12 1.57
CA LEU A 95 8.20 -6.11 2.29
C LEU A 95 8.76 -4.70 2.50
N THR A 96 8.64 -3.83 1.50
CA THR A 96 9.13 -2.45 1.55
C THR A 96 8.17 -1.47 2.22
N SER A 97 6.86 -1.73 2.16
CA SER A 97 5.84 -0.79 2.66
C SER A 97 5.45 -1.09 4.10
N ARG A 98 5.05 -2.35 4.39
CA ARG A 98 4.53 -2.80 5.70
C ARG A 98 4.76 -4.31 5.88
N PRO A 99 5.99 -4.76 6.14
CA PRO A 99 6.33 -6.19 6.25
C PRO A 99 5.59 -6.90 7.40
N SER A 100 5.16 -6.16 8.43
CA SER A 100 4.37 -6.71 9.55
C SER A 100 3.07 -7.38 9.12
N ILE A 101 2.50 -7.02 7.95
CA ILE A 101 1.32 -7.68 7.38
C ILE A 101 1.63 -9.14 7.03
N ILE A 102 2.83 -9.42 6.53
CA ILE A 102 3.24 -10.78 6.18
C ILE A 102 3.39 -11.62 7.44
N CYS A 103 3.70 -11.02 8.59
CA CYS A 103 3.95 -11.75 9.83
C CYS A 103 2.68 -12.04 10.66
N THR A 104 1.48 -11.73 10.17
CA THR A 104 0.26 -11.98 10.95
C THR A 104 -0.18 -13.44 10.89
N SER A 105 -0.79 -13.94 11.97
CA SER A 105 -1.35 -15.30 12.03
C SER A 105 -2.64 -15.46 11.23
N ASP A 106 -3.38 -14.37 11.04
CA ASP A 106 -4.66 -14.33 10.33
C ASP A 106 -4.50 -13.98 8.83
N LEU A 107 -3.28 -14.07 8.28
CA LEU A 107 -2.98 -13.67 6.90
C LEU A 107 -3.94 -14.31 5.89
N LYS A 108 -4.18 -15.62 6.00
CA LYS A 108 -5.12 -16.35 5.13
C LYS A 108 -6.51 -15.72 5.12
N LYS A 109 -7.06 -15.41 6.30
CA LYS A 109 -8.40 -14.80 6.43
C LYS A 109 -8.46 -13.46 5.69
N ALA A 110 -7.44 -12.63 5.83
CA ALA A 110 -7.41 -11.35 5.13
C ALA A 110 -7.24 -11.50 3.61
N LEU A 111 -6.47 -12.48 3.12
CA LEU A 111 -6.35 -12.72 1.68
C LEU A 111 -7.68 -13.18 1.08
N GLU A 112 -8.42 -14.06 1.77
CA GLU A 112 -9.75 -14.51 1.32
C GLU A 112 -10.75 -13.35 1.33
N GLU A 113 -10.76 -12.50 2.36
CA GLU A 113 -11.61 -11.29 2.38
C GLU A 113 -11.35 -10.38 1.17
N ILE A 114 -10.08 -10.14 0.82
CA ILE A 114 -9.73 -9.32 -0.36
C ILE A 114 -10.19 -10.01 -1.65
N LYS A 115 -10.12 -11.34 -1.72
CA LYS A 115 -10.57 -12.11 -2.88
C LYS A 115 -12.09 -12.08 -3.02
N GLU A 116 -12.84 -12.21 -1.92
CA GLU A 116 -14.31 -12.07 -1.85
C GLU A 116 -14.76 -10.68 -2.28
N LEU A 117 -13.95 -9.65 -1.98
CA LEU A 117 -14.16 -8.29 -2.49
C LEU A 117 -13.91 -8.16 -4.00
N GLY A 118 -13.59 -9.24 -4.72
CA GLY A 118 -13.45 -9.28 -6.18
C GLY A 118 -12.06 -8.91 -6.70
N PHE A 119 -11.04 -8.87 -5.83
CA PHE A 119 -9.66 -8.64 -6.29
C PHE A 119 -9.00 -9.94 -6.73
N GLN A 120 -8.30 -9.86 -7.86
CA GLN A 120 -7.50 -10.98 -8.38
C GLN A 120 -6.11 -10.98 -7.73
N PRO A 121 -5.66 -12.07 -7.06
CA PRO A 121 -4.36 -12.17 -6.38
C PRO A 121 -3.15 -11.80 -7.25
N SER A 122 -3.21 -12.13 -8.54
CA SER A 122 -2.15 -11.86 -9.51
C SER A 122 -2.03 -10.37 -9.91
N LYS A 123 -3.03 -9.55 -9.61
CA LYS A 123 -3.05 -8.12 -9.95
C LYS A 123 -2.47 -7.29 -8.83
N TYR A 124 -1.74 -6.24 -9.21
CA TYR A 124 -1.11 -5.32 -8.27
C TYR A 124 -2.10 -4.68 -7.27
N ASN A 125 -3.33 -4.39 -7.70
CA ASN A 125 -4.35 -3.82 -6.83
C ASN A 125 -4.70 -4.71 -5.63
N PHE A 126 -4.51 -6.02 -5.72
CA PHE A 126 -4.72 -6.92 -4.58
C PHE A 126 -3.79 -6.57 -3.41
N CYS A 127 -2.49 -6.35 -3.69
CA CYS A 127 -1.51 -5.93 -2.69
C CYS A 127 -1.90 -4.60 -2.04
N VAL A 128 -2.36 -3.64 -2.86
CA VAL A 128 -2.79 -2.32 -2.38
C VAL A 128 -4.06 -2.41 -1.53
N ALA A 129 -5.01 -3.28 -1.90
CA ALA A 129 -6.23 -3.51 -1.14
C ALA A 129 -5.92 -4.16 0.22
N LEU A 130 -5.02 -5.15 0.25
CA LEU A 130 -4.53 -5.74 1.50
C LEU A 130 -3.87 -4.67 2.39
N LEU A 131 -3.01 -3.83 1.82
CA LEU A 131 -2.41 -2.70 2.56
C LEU A 131 -3.49 -1.77 3.13
N ALA A 132 -4.51 -1.42 2.35
CA ALA A 132 -5.61 -0.56 2.80
C ALA A 132 -6.40 -1.19 3.95
N LYS A 133 -6.83 -2.44 3.81
CA LYS A 133 -7.62 -3.15 4.84
C LYS A 133 -6.86 -3.40 6.14
N ARG A 134 -5.53 -3.52 6.07
CA ARG A 134 -4.68 -3.65 7.27
C ARG A 134 -4.29 -2.31 7.89
N ALA A 135 -4.22 -1.25 7.08
CA ALA A 135 -3.79 0.06 7.55
C ALA A 135 -4.92 0.91 8.12
N VAL A 136 -6.13 0.76 7.59
CA VAL A 136 -7.31 1.53 7.96
C VAL A 136 -8.10 0.70 8.97
N THR A 137 -8.28 1.23 10.19
CA THR A 137 -9.08 0.55 11.21
C THR A 137 -10.55 0.48 10.77
N LYS A 138 -11.33 -0.42 11.39
CA LYS A 138 -12.78 -0.49 11.13
C LYS A 138 -13.46 0.87 11.34
N SER A 139 -13.17 1.56 12.45
CA SER A 139 -13.74 2.90 12.71
C SER A 139 -13.35 3.93 11.65
N GLN A 140 -12.10 3.94 11.19
CA GLN A 140 -11.66 4.82 10.11
C GLN A 140 -12.32 4.45 8.78
N TRP A 141 -12.53 3.16 8.52
CA TRP A 141 -13.21 2.66 7.33
C TRP A 141 -14.67 3.08 7.31
N ASP A 142 -15.38 2.91 8.43
CA ASP A 142 -16.79 3.25 8.58
C ASP A 142 -16.97 4.78 8.44
N ALA A 143 -16.14 5.59 9.11
CA ALA A 143 -16.17 7.05 8.97
C ALA A 143 -15.92 7.50 7.51
N LYS A 144 -15.03 6.83 6.78
CA LYS A 144 -14.79 7.07 5.35
C LYS A 144 -16.03 6.77 4.52
N PHE A 145 -16.71 5.66 4.82
CA PHE A 145 -17.95 5.27 4.17
C PHE A 145 -19.07 6.27 4.45
N ASP A 146 -19.24 6.69 5.70
CA ASP A 146 -20.27 7.66 6.10
C ASP A 146 -20.10 8.99 5.38
N VAL A 147 -18.86 9.47 5.28
CA VAL A 147 -18.53 10.67 4.53
C VAL A 147 -18.92 10.52 3.05
N LEU A 148 -18.56 9.42 2.40
CA LEU A 148 -18.92 9.16 0.99
C LEU A 148 -20.43 9.00 0.78
N LYS A 149 -21.12 8.33 1.71
CA LYS A 149 -22.59 8.17 1.73
C LYS A 149 -23.29 9.52 1.89
N SER A 150 -22.79 10.39 2.78
CA SER A 150 -23.32 11.75 2.96
C SER A 150 -23.19 12.61 1.69
N TRP A 151 -22.28 12.25 0.79
CA TRP A 151 -22.09 12.90 -0.51
C TRP A 151 -22.87 12.23 -1.65
N GLY A 152 -23.69 11.22 -1.34
CA GLY A 152 -24.59 10.56 -2.28
C GLY A 152 -24.03 9.30 -2.95
N CYS A 153 -22.86 8.80 -2.54
CA CYS A 153 -22.35 7.52 -3.05
C CYS A 153 -23.14 6.35 -2.46
N SER A 154 -23.58 5.41 -3.29
CA SER A 154 -24.11 4.14 -2.78
C SER A 154 -22.96 3.28 -2.23
N GLU A 155 -23.29 2.28 -1.43
CA GLU A 155 -22.30 1.34 -0.92
C GLU A 155 -21.58 0.59 -2.06
N ASP A 156 -22.33 0.22 -3.10
CA ASP A 156 -21.77 -0.41 -4.30
C ASP A 156 -20.80 0.51 -5.05
N ASP A 157 -21.10 1.81 -5.14
CA ASP A 157 -20.19 2.79 -5.76
C ASP A 157 -18.86 2.84 -5.02
N ILE A 158 -18.89 2.84 -3.69
CA ILE A 158 -17.70 2.90 -2.84
C ILE A 158 -16.86 1.63 -3.03
N PHE A 159 -17.48 0.45 -3.01
CA PHE A 159 -16.77 -0.80 -3.27
C PHE A 159 -16.22 -0.87 -4.70
N ASN A 160 -16.95 -0.38 -5.69
CA ASN A 160 -16.48 -0.30 -7.07
C ASN A 160 -15.29 0.65 -7.22
N ALA A 161 -15.32 1.79 -6.54
CA ALA A 161 -14.17 2.68 -6.46
C ALA A 161 -12.98 2.02 -5.78
N PHE A 162 -13.22 1.24 -4.72
CA PHE A 162 -12.17 0.54 -3.98
C PHE A 162 -11.50 -0.51 -4.85
N ARG A 163 -12.27 -1.30 -5.61
CA ARG A 163 -11.76 -2.27 -6.59
C ARG A 163 -10.87 -1.62 -7.65
N LYS A 164 -11.29 -0.46 -8.16
CA LYS A 164 -10.55 0.28 -9.20
C LYS A 164 -9.26 0.91 -8.65
N GLN A 165 -9.32 1.52 -7.46
CA GLN A 165 -8.19 2.27 -6.90
C GLN A 165 -8.10 2.16 -5.36
N PRO A 166 -7.60 1.04 -4.81
CA PRO A 166 -7.62 0.81 -3.35
C PRO A 166 -6.86 1.86 -2.52
N ASN A 167 -5.89 2.55 -3.14
CA ASN A 167 -5.12 3.61 -2.50
C ASN A 167 -5.99 4.79 -2.00
N PHE A 168 -7.19 5.00 -2.54
CA PHE A 168 -8.01 6.14 -2.11
C PHE A 168 -8.42 6.01 -0.63
N MET A 169 -8.68 4.78 -0.15
CA MET A 169 -9.03 4.52 1.26
C MET A 169 -7.87 4.82 2.22
N LEU A 170 -6.62 4.71 1.75
CA LEU A 170 -5.42 5.08 2.51
C LEU A 170 -5.25 6.61 2.65
N ARG A 171 -5.87 7.41 1.77
CA ARG A 171 -5.58 8.84 1.62
C ARG A 171 -6.75 9.77 1.94
N ILE A 172 -7.91 9.22 2.35
CA ILE A 172 -9.18 9.95 2.28
C ILE A 172 -9.13 11.39 2.80
N GLU A 173 -8.57 11.64 3.99
CA GLU A 173 -8.84 12.90 4.70
C GLU A 173 -8.31 14.14 3.98
N LYS A 174 -7.03 14.12 3.57
CA LYS A 174 -6.37 15.32 3.02
C LYS A 174 -6.78 15.69 1.59
N ARG A 175 -7.35 14.74 0.84
CA ARG A 175 -7.65 14.92 -0.59
C ARG A 175 -9.13 14.79 -0.92
N LEU A 176 -9.92 14.03 -0.16
CA LEU A 176 -11.33 13.87 -0.48
C LEU A 176 -12.18 15.03 0.00
N ILE A 177 -11.89 15.63 1.16
CA ILE A 177 -12.69 16.78 1.64
C ILE A 177 -12.68 17.92 0.60
N PRO A 178 -11.53 18.37 0.08
CA PRO A 178 -11.53 19.43 -0.94
C PRO A 178 -12.24 19.03 -2.24
N ARG A 179 -12.03 17.79 -2.69
CA ARG A 179 -12.69 17.27 -3.90
C ARG A 179 -14.20 17.13 -3.74
N ALA A 180 -14.66 16.71 -2.58
CA ALA A 180 -16.07 16.59 -2.28
C ALA A 180 -16.76 17.95 -2.20
N SER A 181 -16.08 18.96 -1.66
CA SER A 181 -16.56 20.34 -1.68
C SER A 181 -16.78 20.84 -3.11
N VAL A 182 -15.85 20.54 -4.02
CA VAL A 182 -16.01 20.79 -5.47
C VAL A 182 -17.24 20.06 -6.01
N ILE A 183 -17.39 18.75 -5.77
CA ILE A 183 -18.52 17.97 -6.30
C ILE A 183 -19.86 18.46 -5.74
N LYS A 184 -19.93 18.75 -4.44
CA LYS A 184 -21.14 19.30 -3.80
C LYS A 184 -21.54 20.64 -4.41
N TYR A 185 -20.56 21.49 -4.72
CA TYR A 185 -20.80 22.76 -5.40
C TYR A 185 -21.29 22.55 -6.84
N LEU A 186 -20.67 21.65 -7.60
CA LEU A 186 -21.10 21.36 -8.97
C LEU A 186 -22.52 20.78 -9.01
N LEU A 187 -22.87 19.90 -8.06
CA LEU A 187 -24.22 19.37 -7.91
C LEU A 187 -25.24 20.47 -7.57
N SER A 188 -24.91 21.37 -6.64
CA SER A 188 -25.84 22.45 -6.24
C SER A 188 -26.07 23.49 -7.34
N LYS A 189 -25.11 23.63 -8.26
CA LYS A 189 -25.23 24.48 -9.45
C LYS A 189 -25.87 23.78 -10.66
N GLY A 190 -26.18 22.49 -10.56
CA GLY A 190 -26.68 21.70 -11.70
C GLY A 190 -25.63 21.42 -12.78
N LEU A 191 -24.36 21.74 -12.52
CA LEU A 191 -23.22 21.51 -13.41
C LEU A 191 -22.79 20.03 -13.44
N MET A 192 -23.29 19.23 -12.50
CA MET A 192 -23.11 17.79 -12.44
C MET A 192 -24.44 17.10 -12.12
N LYS A 193 -24.72 15.96 -12.76
CA LYS A 193 -25.95 15.19 -12.52
C LYS A 193 -25.75 14.18 -11.39
N LYS A 194 -26.76 14.01 -10.54
CA LYS A 194 -26.76 13.05 -9.41
C LYS A 194 -26.56 11.58 -9.83
N GLY A 195 -26.86 11.23 -11.08
CA GLY A 195 -26.64 9.89 -11.65
C GLY A 195 -25.29 9.68 -12.38
N SER A 196 -24.44 10.71 -12.43
CA SER A 196 -23.04 10.51 -12.85
C SER A 196 -22.25 9.92 -11.70
N SER A 197 -21.30 9.00 -11.97
CA SER A 197 -20.54 8.29 -10.93
C SER A 197 -19.87 9.27 -9.96
N LEU A 198 -20.52 9.51 -8.82
CA LEU A 198 -20.08 10.42 -7.76
C LEU A 198 -18.77 9.96 -7.13
N CYS A 199 -18.40 8.69 -7.36
CA CYS A 199 -17.13 8.12 -6.95
C CYS A 199 -15.96 8.40 -7.91
N THR A 200 -16.23 8.72 -9.17
CA THR A 200 -15.17 8.96 -10.17
C THR A 200 -14.21 10.10 -9.81
N PRO A 201 -14.68 11.25 -9.30
CA PRO A 201 -13.80 12.32 -8.86
C PRO A 201 -12.84 11.92 -7.75
N PHE A 202 -13.22 10.97 -6.89
CA PHE A 202 -12.42 10.56 -5.73
C PHE A 202 -11.24 9.66 -6.08
N HIS A 203 -11.31 8.93 -7.21
CA HIS A 203 -10.20 8.12 -7.71
C HIS A 203 -9.46 8.74 -8.91
N ALA A 204 -9.91 9.90 -9.42
CA ALA A 204 -9.21 10.62 -10.48
C ALA A 204 -7.79 11.02 -10.04
N THR A 205 -6.82 11.09 -10.96
CA THR A 205 -5.52 11.72 -10.67
C THR A 205 -5.72 13.21 -10.34
N ASP A 206 -4.68 13.91 -9.88
CA ASP A 206 -4.83 15.36 -9.64
C ASP A 206 -5.04 16.11 -10.95
N GLU A 207 -4.32 15.71 -11.99
CA GLU A 207 -4.45 16.24 -13.35
C GLU A 207 -5.85 15.98 -13.91
N ASP A 208 -6.34 14.74 -13.82
CA ASP A 208 -7.67 14.38 -14.31
C ASP A 208 -8.77 15.09 -13.52
N PHE A 209 -8.62 15.22 -12.21
CA PHE A 209 -9.60 15.92 -11.39
C PHE A 209 -9.67 17.40 -11.75
N GLN A 210 -8.51 18.06 -11.83
CA GLN A 210 -8.40 19.45 -12.23
C GLN A 210 -9.00 19.70 -13.61
N ARG A 211 -8.65 18.86 -14.59
CA ARG A 211 -9.16 18.98 -15.95
C ARG A 211 -10.68 18.82 -16.02
N ARG A 212 -11.25 17.83 -15.34
CA ARG A 212 -12.67 17.44 -15.51
C ARG A 212 -13.64 18.17 -14.61
N TYR A 213 -13.22 18.56 -13.40
CA TYR A 213 -14.10 19.08 -12.36
C TYR A 213 -13.75 20.48 -11.88
N VAL A 214 -12.62 21.05 -12.31
CA VAL A 214 -12.22 22.42 -11.95
C VAL A 214 -12.15 23.28 -13.21
N LYS A 215 -11.13 23.07 -14.05
CA LYS A 215 -10.83 23.90 -15.22
C LYS A 215 -11.87 23.81 -16.35
N ARG A 216 -12.76 22.82 -16.32
CA ARG A 216 -13.85 22.66 -17.29
C ARG A 216 -14.94 23.74 -17.13
N PHE A 217 -15.09 24.29 -15.92
CA PHE A 217 -16.12 25.26 -15.58
C PHE A 217 -15.46 26.62 -15.45
N GLU A 218 -15.27 27.30 -16.59
CA GLU A 218 -14.43 28.51 -16.68
C GLU A 218 -14.91 29.62 -15.74
N GLU A 219 -16.23 29.85 -15.66
CA GLU A 219 -16.83 30.87 -14.80
C GLU A 219 -16.64 30.57 -13.29
N GLU A 220 -16.61 29.29 -12.92
CA GLU A 220 -16.53 28.82 -11.54
C GLU A 220 -15.11 28.45 -11.10
N THR A 221 -14.15 28.41 -12.04
CA THR A 221 -12.79 27.86 -11.83
C THR A 221 -12.11 28.48 -10.61
N SER A 222 -12.19 29.80 -10.44
CA SER A 222 -11.60 30.50 -9.28
C SER A 222 -12.18 30.02 -7.94
N LYS A 223 -13.49 29.74 -7.86
CA LYS A 223 -14.13 29.21 -6.65
C LYS A 223 -13.77 27.74 -6.44
N LEU A 224 -13.78 26.95 -7.51
CA LEU A 224 -13.47 25.52 -7.48
C LEU A 224 -12.01 25.26 -7.07
N LEU A 225 -11.07 26.12 -7.45
CA LEU A 225 -9.68 26.04 -7.00
C LEU A 225 -9.54 26.23 -5.48
N LYS A 226 -10.21 27.24 -4.91
CA LYS A 226 -10.23 27.47 -3.45
C LYS A 226 -10.81 26.26 -2.70
N LEU A 227 -11.96 25.76 -3.17
CA LEU A 227 -12.58 24.54 -2.61
C LEU A 227 -11.64 23.34 -2.67
N ASN A 228 -10.88 23.17 -3.75
CA ASN A 228 -9.94 22.05 -3.93
C ASN A 228 -8.64 22.19 -3.12
N GLN A 229 -8.30 23.39 -2.65
CA GLN A 229 -7.15 23.62 -1.75
C GLN A 229 -7.53 23.45 -0.27
N GLY A 230 -8.83 23.38 0.05
CA GLY A 230 -9.32 23.37 1.43
C GLY A 230 -9.41 24.76 2.06
N ASP A 231 -9.19 25.81 1.27
CA ASP A 231 -9.29 27.20 1.70
C ASP A 231 -10.76 27.62 1.62
N CYS A 232 -11.47 27.50 2.74
CA CYS A 232 -12.82 28.03 2.94
C CYS A 232 -12.82 29.00 4.12
#